data_AF-A0ABD0PQG1-F1
#
_entry.id   AF-A0ABD0PQG1-F1
#
_cell.length_a   1.000
_cell.length_b   1.000
_cell.length_c   1.000
_cell.angle_alpha   90.00
_cell.angle_beta   90.00
_cell.angle_gamma   90.00
#
_symmetry.space_group_name_H-M   'P 1'
#
loop_
_entity.id
_entity.type
_entity.pdbx_description
1 polymer ?
#
loop_
_entity_poly.entity_id
_entity_poly.type
_entity_poly.pdbx_seq_one_letter_code
_entity_poly.pdbx_strand_id
1 'polypeptide(L)' 'ACPVLCSGNGQYNGGRCQCYSGWKGIECDVPSGQCVDSQCGGRGLCVTGSCICNPGFKGDNCDQ' A
#
# COMPACT_ATOMS: atom_id res chain seq x y z
N ALA A 1 23.64 -14.59 -0.61
CA ALA A 1 23.15 -13.19 -0.67
C ALA A 1 22.24 -12.97 0.53
N CYS A 2 22.36 -11.83 1.23
CA CYS A 2 21.42 -11.47 2.28
C CYS A 2 20.13 -10.95 1.61
N PRO A 3 18.94 -11.38 2.04
CA PRO A 3 17.69 -10.87 1.48
C PRO A 3 17.54 -9.38 1.77
N VAL A 4 17.05 -8.62 0.80
CA VAL A 4 16.66 -7.22 1.00
C VAL A 4 15.33 -7.23 1.75
N LEU A 5 15.33 -6.76 3.00
CA LEU A 5 14.12 -6.62 3.81
C LEU A 5 13.41 -5.30 3.49
N CYS A 6 12.09 -5.27 3.57
CA CYS A 6 11.29 -4.05 3.37
C CYS A 6 11.57 -3.36 2.03
N SER A 7 11.91 -4.15 1.01
CA SER A 7 12.28 -3.69 -0.33
C SER A 7 13.39 -2.63 -0.37
N GLY A 8 14.16 -2.47 0.70
CA GLY A 8 15.17 -1.41 0.86
C GLY A 8 14.59 -0.03 1.20
N ASN A 9 13.27 0.09 1.32
CA ASN A 9 12.52 1.32 1.54
C ASN A 9 12.00 1.47 2.98
N GLY A 10 12.56 0.71 3.92
CA GLY A 10 12.15 0.77 5.30
C GLY A 10 13.13 0.09 6.24
N GLN A 11 12.81 0.17 7.52
CA GLN A 11 13.54 -0.51 8.59
C GLN A 11 12.70 -1.65 9.13
N TYR A 12 13.27 -2.86 9.15
CA TYR A 12 12.62 -4.01 9.77
C TYR A 12 12.77 -3.92 11.29
N ASN A 13 11.65 -3.83 12.01
CA ASN A 13 11.64 -3.76 13.47
C ASN A 13 10.51 -4.64 14.02
N GLY A 14 10.86 -5.63 14.87
CA GLY A 14 9.89 -6.40 15.63
C GLY A 14 8.86 -7.19 14.80
N GLY A 15 9.22 -7.67 13.61
CA GLY A 15 8.30 -8.44 12.76
C GLY A 15 7.56 -7.63 11.69
N ARG A 16 7.85 -6.34 11.56
CA ARG A 16 7.18 -5.46 10.60
C ARG A 16 8.16 -4.47 9.98
N CYS A 17 7.90 -4.06 8.74
CA CYS A 17 8.59 -2.97 8.10
C CYS A 17 8.02 -1.60 8.50
N GLN A 18 8.89 -0.74 9.01
CA GLN A 18 8.64 0.69 9.17
C GLN A 18 9.13 1.41 7.92
N CYS A 19 8.19 1.80 7.05
CA CYS A 19 8.53 2.41 5.77
C CYS A 19 9.10 3.81 5.92
N TYR A 20 10.09 4.13 5.09
CA TYR A 20 10.56 5.49 4.90
C TYR A 20 9.48 6.37 4.28
N SER A 21 9.64 7.69 4.45
CA SER A 21 8.71 8.66 3.87
C SER A 21 8.60 8.45 2.36
N GLY A 22 7.35 8.44 1.85
CA GLY A 22 7.08 8.17 0.44
C GLY A 22 6.80 6.70 0.11
N TRP A 23 6.88 5.78 1.07
CA TRP A 23 6.61 4.36 0.88
C TRP A 23 5.58 3.82 1.87
N LYS A 24 4.87 2.78 1.47
CA LYS A 24 3.87 2.05 2.25
C LYS A 24 3.76 0.61 1.74
N GLY A 25 2.82 -0.14 2.32
CA GLY A 25 2.69 -1.58 2.11
C GLY A 25 3.38 -2.37 3.21
N ILE A 26 3.15 -3.67 3.24
CA ILE A 26 3.72 -4.57 4.26
C ILE A 26 5.25 -4.65 4.10
N GLU A 27 5.72 -4.59 2.85
CA GLU A 27 7.13 -4.68 2.49
C GLU A 27 7.71 -3.35 1.99
N CYS A 28 7.04 -2.22 2.24
CA CYS A 28 7.45 -0.89 1.77
C CYS A 28 7.74 -0.83 0.25
N ASP A 29 7.01 -1.65 -0.50
CA ASP A 29 7.12 -1.86 -1.94
C ASP A 29 6.19 -0.94 -2.75
N VAL A 30 5.26 -0.27 -2.08
CA VAL A 30 4.27 0.60 -2.71
C VAL A 30 4.60 2.07 -2.44
N PRO A 31 4.80 2.91 -3.47
CA PRO A 31 4.91 4.35 -3.29
C PRO A 31 3.66 4.92 -2.62
N SER A 32 3.81 5.86 -1.69
CA SER A 32 2.69 6.39 -0.91
C SER A 32 1.60 7.03 -1.78
N GLY A 33 1.98 7.64 -2.91
CA GLY A 33 1.07 8.22 -3.90
C GLY A 33 0.39 7.22 -4.84
N GLN A 34 0.69 5.93 -4.73
CA GLN A 34 0.04 4.85 -5.49
C GLN A 34 -0.81 3.99 -4.57
N CYS A 35 -1.92 3.45 -5.05
CA CYS A 35 -2.71 2.52 -4.26
C CYS A 35 -2.04 1.14 -4.27
N VAL A 36 -2.22 0.37 -3.20
CA VAL A 36 -1.70 -1.00 -3.12
C VAL A 36 -2.28 -1.85 -4.25
N ASP A 37 -3.57 -1.63 -4.55
CA ASP A 37 -4.20 -2.12 -5.77
C ASP A 37 -4.67 -0.93 -6.61
N SER A 38 -4.11 -0.87 -7.82
CA SER A 38 -4.42 0.18 -8.79
C SER A 38 -5.90 0.27 -9.19
N GLN A 39 -6.64 -0.85 -9.07
CA GLN A 39 -8.05 -0.94 -9.43
C GLN A 39 -8.99 -0.80 -8.24
N CYS A 40 -8.47 -0.65 -7.02
CA CYS A 40 -9.28 -0.52 -5.82
C CYS A 40 -10.39 -1.59 -5.74
N GLY A 41 -9.99 -2.86 -5.83
CA GLY A 41 -10.90 -4.01 -5.83
C GLY A 41 -11.79 -4.12 -7.07
N GLY A 42 -11.49 -3.34 -8.12
CA GLY A 42 -12.34 -3.16 -9.30
C GLY A 42 -13.62 -2.35 -9.03
N ARG A 43 -13.72 -1.75 -7.84
CA ARG A 43 -14.93 -1.11 -7.30
C ARG A 43 -14.66 0.32 -6.87
N GLY A 44 -13.57 0.91 -7.34
CA GLY A 44 -13.20 2.28 -7.04
C GLY A 44 -12.13 2.79 -7.99
N LEU A 45 -11.63 3.98 -7.68
CA LEU A 45 -10.57 4.64 -8.41
C LEU A 45 -9.43 5.00 -7.46
N CYS A 46 -8.20 4.70 -7.87
CA CYS A 46 -7.03 5.12 -7.12
C CYS A 46 -6.75 6.61 -7.36
N VAL A 47 -6.79 7.42 -6.29
CA VAL A 47 -6.49 8.85 -6.33
C VAL A 47 -5.43 9.17 -5.27
N THR A 48 -4.24 9.59 -5.71
CA THR A 48 -3.13 10.01 -4.83
C THR A 48 -2.77 9.01 -3.73
N GLY A 49 -2.91 7.72 -4.02
CA GLY A 49 -2.60 6.64 -3.08
C GLY A 49 -3.74 6.20 -2.18
N SER A 50 -4.92 6.76 -2.35
CA SER A 50 -6.14 6.35 -1.65
C SER A 50 -7.19 5.87 -2.64
N CYS A 51 -7.90 4.80 -2.27
CA CYS A 51 -9.00 4.30 -3.08
C CYS A 51 -10.29 5.08 -2.78
N ILE A 52 -10.87 5.66 -3.81
CA ILE A 52 -12.19 6.28 -3.77
C ILE A 52 -13.20 5.25 -4.26
N CYS A 53 -14.01 4.74 -3.33
CA CYS A 53 -14.93 3.64 -3.61
C CYS A 53 -16.21 4.10 -4.31
N ASN A 54 -16.73 3.24 -5.19
CA ASN A 54 -18.05 3.42 -5.79
C ASN A 54 -19.14 3.34 -4.70
N PRO A 55 -20.31 3.95 -4.93
CA PRO A 55 -21.41 3.91 -3.96
C PRO A 55 -21.76 2.49 -3.53
N GLY A 56 -21.79 2.25 -2.21
CA GLY A 56 -22.09 0.95 -1.62
C GLY A 56 -20.86 0.11 -1.24
N PHE A 57 -19.65 0.49 -1.67
CA PHE A 57 -18.39 -0.19 -1.32
C PHE A 57 -17.58 0.58 -0.29
N LYS A 58 -16.80 -0.14 0.52
CA LYS A 58 -15.99 0.40 1.61
C LYS A 58 -14.66 -0.37 1.77
N GLY A 59 -13.83 0.11 2.69
CA GLY A 59 -12.49 -0.45 2.95
C GLY A 59 -11.40 0.31 2.20
N ASP A 60 -10.14 0.11 2.62
CA ASP A 60 -8.97 0.77 2.02
C ASP A 60 -8.77 0.42 0.55
N ASN A 61 -9.38 -0.68 0.10
CA ASN A 61 -9.35 -1.15 -1.27
C ASN A 61 -10.73 -1.43 -1.88
N CYS A 62 -11.80 -0.87 -1.31
CA CYS A 62 -13.17 -1.01 -1.80
C CYS A 62 -13.66 -2.47 -1.94
N ASP A 63 -13.15 -3.36 -1.09
CA ASP A 63 -13.39 -4.79 -1.08
C ASP A 63 -14.54 -5.22 -0.14
N GLN A 64 -15.12 -4.28 0.61
CA GLN A 64 -16.19 -4.50 1.59
C GLN A 64 -17.54 -3.93 1.15
#